data_AF-A0A942SHC6-F1
#
_entry.id   AF-A0A942SHC6-F1
#
_cell.length_a   1.000
_cell.length_b   1.000
_cell.length_c   1.000
_cell.angle_alpha   90.00
_cell.angle_beta   90.00
_cell.angle_gamma   90.00
#
_symmetry.space_group_name_H-M   'P 1'
#
loop_
_entity.id
_entity.type
_entity.pdbx_description
1 polymer ?
#
loop_
_entity_poly.entity_id
_entity_poly.type
_entity_poly.pdbx_seq_one_letter_code
_entity_poly.pdbx_strand_id
1 'polypeptide(L)'
;MFGKVPGLEIPPEMRAFAEKSVEQAKTAFDNYMDQATKAMGAVESQSDAATSGVRDVGRQAIGFAEENVAAAFAFAEKLVRARDPQEIMQLQTEFAKETMQKLSEQSKAMGEQVQAAAREATKPKA
;
A
#
# COMPACT_ATOMS: atom_id res chain seq x y z
N MET A 1 -30.71 -27.73 -9.80
CA MET A 1 -31.46 -26.61 -9.19
C MET A 1 -30.50 -25.86 -8.28
N PHE A 2 -29.93 -24.75 -8.73
CA PHE A 2 -29.12 -23.87 -7.88
C PHE A 2 -30.08 -22.97 -7.12
N GLY A 3 -30.45 -23.41 -5.91
CA GLY A 3 -31.31 -22.63 -5.02
C GLY A 3 -30.63 -21.30 -4.69
N LYS A 4 -31.35 -20.20 -4.96
CA LYS A 4 -31.03 -18.86 -4.47
C LYS A 4 -30.64 -18.96 -3.00
N VAL A 5 -29.40 -18.60 -2.65
CA VAL A 5 -29.07 -18.29 -1.25
C VAL A 5 -29.84 -17.01 -0.92
N PRO A 6 -30.87 -17.05 -0.06
CA PRO A 6 -31.64 -15.86 0.26
C PRO A 6 -30.75 -14.90 1.08
N GLY A 7 -30.68 -13.64 0.65
CA GLY A 7 -30.28 -12.48 1.44
C GLY A 7 -29.13 -12.71 2.41
N LEU A 8 -27.88 -12.74 1.92
CA LEU A 8 -26.71 -12.57 2.78
C LEU A 8 -26.52 -11.07 3.05
N GLU A 9 -27.55 -10.45 3.62
CA GLU A 9 -27.44 -9.09 4.15
C GLU A 9 -26.52 -9.18 5.36
N ILE A 10 -25.35 -8.54 5.28
CA ILE A 10 -24.42 -8.46 6.41
C ILE A 10 -25.17 -7.74 7.56
N PRO A 11 -25.32 -8.37 8.74
CA PRO A 11 -26.00 -7.76 9.87
C PRO A 11 -25.41 -6.37 10.18
N PRO A 12 -26.23 -5.34 10.46
CA PRO A 12 -25.73 -3.99 10.73
C PRO A 12 -24.67 -3.93 11.83
N GLU A 13 -24.77 -4.79 12.85
CA GLU A 13 -23.81 -4.88 13.94
C GLU A 13 -22.46 -5.45 13.49
N MET A 14 -22.48 -6.46 12.60
CA MET A 14 -21.29 -7.03 12.00
C MET A 14 -20.59 -6.02 11.08
N ARG A 15 -21.37 -5.23 10.33
CA ARG A 15 -20.86 -4.13 9.51
C ARG A 15 -20.21 -3.06 10.39
N ALA A 16 -20.91 -2.55 11.40
CA ALA A 16 -20.38 -1.52 12.31
C ALA A 16 -19.11 -1.99 13.04
N PHE A 17 -19.07 -3.25 13.48
CA PHE A 17 -17.88 -3.85 14.06
C PHE A 17 -16.71 -3.90 13.08
N ALA A 18 -16.96 -4.32 11.83
CA ALA A 18 -15.95 -4.36 10.80
C ALA A 18 -15.46 -2.96 10.40
N GLU A 19 -16.34 -1.97 10.28
CA GLU A 19 -15.97 -0.57 10.00
C GLU A 19 -15.03 -0.05 11.08
N LYS A 20 -15.41 -0.22 12.35
CA LYS A 20 -14.58 0.15 13.50
C LYS A 20 -13.23 -0.58 13.50
N SER A 21 -13.21 -1.86 13.15
CA SER A 21 -11.98 -2.65 13.11
C SER A 21 -11.03 -2.17 12.00
N VAL A 22 -11.56 -1.82 10.83
CA VAL A 22 -10.80 -1.25 9.71
C VAL A 22 -10.22 0.12 10.11
N GLU A 23 -11.02 0.97 10.74
CA GLU A 23 -10.57 2.28 11.22
C GLU A 23 -9.46 2.17 12.29
N GLN A 24 -9.63 1.26 13.25
CA GLN A 24 -8.62 1.00 14.29
C GLN A 24 -7.31 0.47 13.69
N ALA A 25 -7.41 -0.47 12.75
CA ALA A 25 -6.24 -1.01 12.06
C ALA A 25 -5.52 0.07 11.23
N LYS A 26 -6.26 0.95 10.54
CA LYS A 26 -5.69 2.09 9.82
C LYS A 26 -4.93 3.01 10.78
N THR A 27 -5.55 3.38 11.89
CA THR A 27 -4.91 4.24 12.91
C THR A 27 -3.64 3.61 13.47
N ALA A 28 -3.66 2.31 13.77
CA ALA A 28 -2.48 1.60 14.26
C ALA A 28 -1.35 1.57 13.23
N PHE A 29 -1.68 1.39 11.95
CA PHE A 29 -0.71 1.42 10.86
C PHE A 29 -0.10 2.82 10.68
N ASP A 30 -0.92 3.88 10.65
CA ASP A 30 -0.46 5.26 10.51
C ASP A 30 0.54 5.62 11.63
N ASN A 31 0.23 5.22 12.87
CA ASN A 31 1.14 5.40 14.01
C ASN A 31 2.45 4.60 13.85
N TYR A 32 2.37 3.37 13.34
CA TYR A 32 3.56 2.54 13.12
C TYR A 32 4.47 3.13 12.04
N MET A 33 3.92 3.62 10.93
CA MET A 33 4.67 4.27 9.85
C MET A 33 5.33 5.57 10.30
N ASP A 34 4.63 6.38 11.11
CA ASP A 34 5.20 7.59 11.70
C ASP A 34 6.44 7.27 12.56
N GLN A 35 6.35 6.22 13.38
CA GLN A 35 7.48 5.77 14.21
C GLN A 35 8.61 5.15 13.37
N ALA A 36 8.30 4.39 12.33
CA ALA A 36 9.30 3.83 11.40
C ALA A 36 10.05 4.93 10.64
N THR A 37 9.33 5.96 10.17
CA THR A 37 9.90 7.12 9.47
C THR A 37 10.83 7.91 10.39
N LYS A 38 10.44 8.15 11.64
CA LYS A 38 11.30 8.80 12.65
C LYS A 38 12.56 7.97 12.94
N ALA A 39 12.43 6.65 13.07
CA ALA A 39 13.56 5.76 13.31
C ALA A 39 14.55 5.79 12.14
N MET A 40 14.07 5.76 10.89
CA MET A 40 14.93 5.95 9.73
C MET A 40 15.63 7.31 9.75
N GLY A 41 14.90 8.40 10.06
CA GLY A 41 15.50 9.73 10.17
C GLY A 41 16.60 9.81 11.23
N ALA A 42 16.44 9.10 12.36
CA ALA A 42 17.48 9.01 13.39
C ALA A 42 18.71 8.21 12.93
N VAL A 43 18.53 7.12 12.18
CA VAL A 43 19.63 6.33 11.58
C VAL A 43 20.36 7.14 10.51
N GLU A 44 19.65 7.92 9.68
CA GLU A 44 20.25 8.82 8.69
C GLU A 44 21.13 9.92 9.32
N SER A 45 20.87 10.29 10.59
CA SER A 45 21.67 11.29 11.32
C SER A 45 22.97 10.74 11.92
N GLN A 46 23.13 9.41 12.00
CA GLN A 46 24.38 8.76 12.44
C GLN A 46 25.25 8.47 11.21
N SER A 47 26.43 9.07 11.18
CA SER A 47 27.31 9.25 10.01
C SER A 47 27.79 7.98 9.28
N ASP A 48 27.61 6.79 9.85
CA ASP A 48 28.22 5.54 9.34
C ASP A 48 27.32 4.74 8.35
N ALA A 49 26.03 5.07 8.22
CA ALA A 49 25.11 4.41 7.28
C ALA A 49 24.96 5.14 5.92
N ALA A 50 25.73 6.22 5.70
CA ALA A 50 25.52 7.24 4.68
C ALA A 50 25.98 6.87 3.26
N THR A 51 25.61 5.70 2.74
CA THR A 51 25.60 5.51 1.27
C THR A 51 24.24 5.91 0.73
N SER A 52 24.18 6.95 -0.09
CA SER A 52 22.95 7.52 -0.66
C SER A 52 22.02 6.46 -1.25
N GLY A 53 22.58 5.44 -1.92
CA GLY A 53 21.80 4.36 -2.53
C GLY A 53 21.01 3.48 -1.55
N VAL A 54 21.51 3.22 -0.34
CA VAL A 54 20.76 2.41 0.66
C VAL A 54 19.59 3.20 1.24
N ARG A 55 19.80 4.50 1.42
CA ARG A 55 18.80 5.44 1.95
C ARG A 55 17.63 5.65 0.98
N ASP A 56 17.93 5.78 -0.31
CA ASP A 56 16.91 5.95 -1.34
C ASP A 56 16.06 4.69 -1.51
N VAL A 57 16.68 3.50 -1.46
CA VAL A 57 15.97 2.21 -1.49
C VAL A 57 15.08 2.03 -0.26
N GLY A 58 15.57 2.36 0.95
CA GLY A 58 14.79 2.28 2.18
C GLY A 58 13.56 3.19 2.17
N ARG A 59 13.72 4.45 1.74
CA ARG A 59 12.61 5.40 1.59
C ARG A 59 11.57 4.92 0.58
N GLN A 60 12.03 4.39 -0.55
CA GLN A 60 11.14 3.88 -1.59
C GLN A 60 10.35 2.65 -1.12
N ALA A 61 11.00 1.74 -0.37
CA ALA A 61 10.32 0.60 0.21
C ALA A 61 9.22 1.02 1.20
N ILE A 62 9.48 2.05 2.03
CA ILE A 62 8.46 2.61 2.93
C ILE A 62 7.32 3.24 2.13
N GLY A 63 7.62 4.05 1.11
CA GLY A 63 6.59 4.65 0.26
C GLY A 63 5.68 3.61 -0.41
N PHE A 64 6.26 2.52 -0.93
CA PHE A 64 5.46 1.41 -1.49
C PHE A 64 4.61 0.71 -0.44
N ALA A 65 5.12 0.52 0.78
CA ALA A 65 4.36 -0.07 1.86
C ALA A 65 3.16 0.82 2.26
N GLU A 66 3.36 2.13 2.37
CA GLU A 66 2.29 3.10 2.64
C GLU A 66 1.21 3.07 1.56
N GLU A 67 1.59 3.14 0.28
CA GLU A 67 0.65 3.13 -0.84
C GLU A 67 -0.15 1.82 -0.95
N ASN A 68 0.51 0.68 -0.70
CA ASN A 68 -0.11 -0.63 -0.80
C ASN A 68 -1.09 -0.86 0.36
N VAL A 69 -0.70 -0.47 1.58
CA VAL A 69 -1.56 -0.61 2.75
C VAL A 69 -2.73 0.37 2.70
N ALA A 70 -2.52 1.60 2.24
CA ALA A 70 -3.61 2.55 2.01
C ALA A 70 -4.65 2.02 1.01
N ALA A 71 -4.20 1.39 -0.10
CA ALA A 71 -5.10 0.76 -1.07
C ALA A 71 -5.86 -0.42 -0.46
N ALA A 72 -5.21 -1.24 0.36
CA ALA A 72 -5.85 -2.36 1.06
C ALA A 72 -6.93 -1.88 2.04
N PHE A 73 -6.67 -0.80 2.79
CA PHE A 73 -7.67 -0.21 3.68
C PHE A 73 -8.85 0.39 2.92
N ALA A 74 -8.61 1.12 1.82
CA ALA A 74 -9.68 1.65 0.98
C ALA A 74 -10.56 0.53 0.41
N PHE A 75 -9.95 -0.57 -0.02
CA PHE A 75 -10.68 -1.75 -0.47
C PHE A 75 -11.48 -2.42 0.67
N ALA A 76 -10.88 -2.58 1.85
CA ALA A 76 -11.58 -3.14 3.02
C ALA A 76 -12.78 -2.27 3.45
N GLU A 77 -12.65 -0.95 3.43
CA GLU A 77 -13.75 -0.02 3.74
C GLU A 77 -14.91 -0.18 2.73
N LYS A 78 -14.60 -0.28 1.44
CA LYS A 78 -15.61 -0.53 0.40
C LYS A 78 -16.27 -1.91 0.58
N LEU A 79 -15.50 -2.95 0.89
CA LEU A 79 -16.02 -4.31 1.11
C LEU A 79 -16.99 -4.37 2.30
N VAL A 80 -16.66 -3.73 3.42
CA VAL A 80 -17.52 -3.73 4.61
C VAL A 80 -18.86 -3.05 4.35
N ARG A 81 -18.86 -2.03 3.47
CA ARG A 81 -20.05 -1.29 3.06
C ARG A 81 -20.86 -1.95 1.95
N ALA A 82 -20.31 -2.99 1.30
CA ALA A 82 -20.99 -3.69 0.23
C ALA A 82 -22.30 -4.31 0.71
N ARG A 83 -23.30 -4.26 -0.17
CA ARG A 83 -24.69 -4.64 0.11
C ARG A 83 -25.01 -6.02 -0.43
N ASP A 84 -24.34 -6.43 -1.51
CA ASP A 84 -24.59 -7.70 -2.17
C ASP A 84 -23.31 -8.30 -2.79
N PRO A 85 -23.32 -9.60 -3.14
CA PRO A 85 -22.16 -10.27 -3.74
C PRO A 85 -21.73 -9.68 -5.09
N GLN A 86 -22.63 -9.02 -5.83
CA GLN A 86 -22.28 -8.43 -7.13
C GLN A 86 -21.43 -7.18 -6.92
N GLU A 87 -21.74 -6.36 -5.91
CA GLU A 87 -20.92 -5.24 -5.47
C GLU A 87 -19.54 -5.73 -5.01
N ILE A 88 -19.46 -6.82 -4.23
CA ILE A 88 -18.18 -7.43 -3.81
C ILE A 88 -17.32 -7.82 -5.03
N MET A 89 -17.92 -8.47 -6.04
CA MET A 89 -17.20 -8.87 -7.25
C MET A 89 -16.69 -7.68 -8.07
N GLN A 90 -17.46 -6.58 -8.12
CA GLN A 90 -17.01 -5.34 -8.75
C GLN A 90 -15.82 -4.74 -8.00
N LEU A 91 -15.92 -4.63 -6.68
CA LEU A 91 -14.85 -4.11 -5.83
C LEU A 91 -13.56 -4.90 -5.98
N GLN A 92 -13.64 -6.24 -6.04
CA GLN A 92 -12.47 -7.08 -6.23
C GLN A 92 -11.81 -6.88 -7.60
N THR A 93 -12.62 -6.65 -8.63
CA THR A 93 -12.13 -6.35 -9.98
C THR A 93 -11.45 -4.98 -10.04
N GLU A 94 -12.05 -3.97 -9.41
CA GLU A 94 -11.46 -2.63 -9.28
C GLU A 94 -10.11 -2.68 -8.57
N PHE A 95 -10.06 -3.35 -7.41
CA PHE A 95 -8.84 -3.49 -6.63
C PHE A 95 -7.73 -4.20 -7.41
N ALA A 96 -8.05 -5.28 -8.13
CA ALA A 96 -7.09 -5.99 -8.97
C ALA A 96 -6.54 -5.08 -10.09
N LYS A 97 -7.42 -4.28 -10.71
CA LYS A 97 -7.02 -3.33 -11.75
C LYS A 97 -6.10 -2.25 -11.20
N GLU A 98 -6.46 -1.61 -10.08
CA GLU A 98 -5.61 -0.62 -9.43
C GLU A 98 -4.26 -1.20 -9.02
N THR A 99 -4.25 -2.41 -8.44
CA THR A 99 -3.01 -3.11 -8.04
C THR A 99 -2.10 -3.35 -9.25
N MET A 100 -2.65 -3.81 -10.38
CA MET A 100 -1.87 -4.00 -11.61
C MET A 100 -1.33 -2.69 -12.19
N GLN A 101 -2.13 -1.62 -12.15
CA GLN A 101 -1.70 -0.30 -12.60
C GLN A 101 -0.54 0.22 -11.75
N LYS A 102 -0.69 0.19 -10.41
CA LYS A 102 0.37 0.58 -9.47
C LYS A 102 1.64 -0.23 -9.65
N LEU A 103 1.53 -1.56 -9.80
CA LEU A 103 2.70 -2.41 -10.02
C LEU A 103 3.42 -2.06 -11.32
N SER A 104 2.68 -1.75 -12.39
CA SER A 104 3.25 -1.29 -13.65
C SER A 104 3.99 0.04 -13.50
N GLU A 105 3.41 1.00 -12.77
CA GLU A 105 4.01 2.30 -12.49
C GLU A 105 5.27 2.19 -11.63
N GLN A 106 5.20 1.44 -10.52
CA GLN A 106 6.34 1.19 -9.64
C GLN A 106 7.48 0.47 -10.38
N SER A 107 7.16 -0.49 -11.26
CA SER A 107 8.17 -1.18 -12.09
C SER A 107 8.85 -0.23 -13.09
N LYS A 108 8.09 0.69 -13.70
CA LYS A 108 8.66 1.73 -14.58
C LYS A 108 9.57 2.68 -13.80
N ALA A 109 9.11 3.18 -12.67
CA ALA A 109 9.88 4.08 -11.82
C ALA A 109 11.21 3.44 -11.38
N MET A 110 11.18 2.17 -10.98
CA MET A 110 12.38 1.42 -10.61
C MET A 110 13.34 1.25 -11.82
N GLY A 111 12.81 0.95 -13.01
CA GLY A 111 13.61 0.85 -14.23
C GLY A 111 14.27 2.17 -14.64
N GLU A 112 13.57 3.29 -14.49
CA GLU A 112 14.10 4.63 -14.73
C GLU A 112 15.22 4.98 -13.75
N GLN A 113 15.06 4.67 -12.46
CA GLN A 113 16.09 4.87 -11.45
C GLN A 113 17.35 4.04 -11.70
N VAL A 114 17.20 2.77 -12.06
CA VAL A 114 18.34 1.89 -12.41
C VAL A 114 19.08 2.45 -13.63
N GLN A 115 18.35 2.91 -14.66
CA GLN A 115 18.98 3.55 -15.82
C GLN A 115 19.69 4.87 -15.44
N ALA A 116 19.08 5.69 -14.59
CA ALA A 116 19.70 6.94 -14.13
C ALA A 116 21.00 6.67 -13.38
N ALA A 117 20.99 5.72 -12.42
CA ALA A 117 22.18 5.32 -11.67
C ALA A 117 23.28 4.74 -12.59
N ALA A 118 22.92 3.93 -13.59
CA ALA A 118 23.88 3.40 -14.56
C ALA A 118 24.51 4.50 -15.44
N ARG A 119 23.71 5.49 -15.87
CA ARG A 119 24.20 6.67 -16.60
C ARG A 119 25.12 7.53 -15.76
N GLU A 120 24.83 7.67 -14.47
CA GLU A 120 25.64 8.45 -13.55
C GLU A 120 26.98 7.75 -13.23
N ALA A 121 26.98 6.43 -13.10
CA ALA A 121 28.19 5.61 -12.92
C ALA A 121 29.11 5.59 -14.15
N THR A 122 28.59 5.91 -15.34
CA THR A 122 29.34 5.95 -16.61
C THR A 122 29.81 7.35 -17.00
N LYS A 123 29.42 8.40 -16.25
CA LYS A 123 29.99 9.73 -16.43
C LYS A 123 31.45 9.74 -15.94
N PRO A 124 32.40 10.24 -16.74
CA PRO A 124 33.79 10.36 -16.30
C PRO A 124 33.86 11.34 -15.13
N LYS A 125 34.61 10.98 -14.07
CA LYS A 125 34.93 11.91 -12.98
C LYS A 125 35.72 13.07 -13.56
N ALA A 126 35.22 14.29 -13.40
CA ALA A 126 35.96 15.53 -13.67
C ALA A 126 36.98 15.80 -12.56
#